data_AF-A0A9P7WVU0-F1
#
_entry.id   AF-A0A9P7WVU0-F1
#
_cell.length_a   1.000
_cell.length_b   1.000
_cell.length_c   1.000
_cell.angle_alpha   90.00
_cell.angle_beta   90.00
_cell.angle_gamma   90.00
#
_symmetry.space_group_name_H-M   'P 1'
#
loop_
_entity.id
_entity.type
_entity.pdbx_description
1 polymer ?
#
loop_
_entity_poly.entity_id
_entity_poly.type
_entity_poly.pdbx_seq_one_letter_code
_entity_poly.pdbx_strand_id
1 'polypeptide(L)'
;MPGHRGETREALRHLKSLTKEQRMASAMDRHRMEGEKPTGPRMSIHAIATAYSVPPSSLEHRIKGRNAVGVWTRTKRHLTEAEEVVLVDHIKRLSRRATPATPRVIRECAEAIIRPRKGPDFKLGANRGELQRCPLPLQSRWFQIISSLLTRELSLEMMVMS
;
A
#
# COMPACT_ATOMS: atom_id res chain seq x y z
N MET A 1 18.11 -32.12 33.01
CA MET A 1 18.26 -30.83 32.31
C MET A 1 17.75 -30.98 30.87
N PRO A 2 16.47 -30.73 30.58
CA PRO A 2 15.91 -30.89 29.24
C PRO A 2 16.32 -29.73 28.32
N GLY A 3 16.58 -30.04 27.06
CA GLY A 3 17.29 -29.18 26.12
C GLY A 3 16.45 -28.08 25.45
N HIS A 4 16.76 -26.82 25.77
CA HIS A 4 16.20 -25.59 25.16
C HIS A 4 16.50 -25.37 23.65
N ARG A 5 17.13 -26.32 22.94
CA ARG A 5 17.48 -26.12 21.51
C ARG A 5 16.31 -26.38 20.54
N GLY A 6 15.28 -27.10 20.98
CA GLY A 6 14.07 -27.38 20.18
C GLY A 6 13.12 -26.18 20.11
N GLU A 7 12.83 -25.58 21.27
CA GLU A 7 11.87 -24.48 21.44
C GLU A 7 12.24 -23.25 20.59
N THR A 8 13.53 -22.94 20.51
CA THR A 8 14.03 -21.80 19.71
C THR A 8 13.82 -22.01 18.21
N ARG A 9 13.92 -23.25 17.71
CA ARG A 9 13.70 -23.55 16.29
C ARG A 9 12.22 -23.50 15.92
N GLU A 10 11.34 -23.99 16.77
CA GLU A 10 9.89 -23.95 16.54
C GLU A 10 9.35 -22.52 16.62
N ALA A 11 9.80 -21.74 17.60
CA ALA A 11 9.47 -20.31 17.70
C ALA A 11 9.90 -19.52 16.45
N LEU A 12 11.11 -19.79 15.92
CA LEU A 12 11.58 -19.17 14.68
C LEU A 12 10.78 -19.61 13.45
N ARG A 13 10.31 -20.87 13.39
CA ARG A 13 9.41 -21.34 12.31
C ARG A 13 8.07 -20.63 12.38
N HIS A 14 7.48 -20.53 13.57
CA HIS A 14 6.22 -19.81 13.78
C HIS A 14 6.36 -18.32 13.39
N LEU A 15 7.46 -17.68 13.80
CA LEU A 15 7.75 -16.30 13.43
C LEU A 15 7.90 -16.13 11.91
N LYS A 16 8.52 -17.09 11.22
CA LYS A 16 8.66 -17.07 9.75
C LYS A 16 7.34 -17.29 9.02
N SER A 17 6.39 -18.04 9.59
CA SER A 17 5.04 -18.19 9.01
C SER A 17 4.16 -16.95 9.19
N LEU A 18 4.49 -16.06 10.12
CA LEU A 18 3.73 -14.82 10.35
C LEU A 18 3.98 -13.78 9.25
N THR A 19 2.91 -13.05 8.92
CA THR A 19 3.00 -11.91 8.01
C THR A 19 3.91 -10.82 8.59
N LYS A 20 4.46 -9.97 7.72
CA LYS A 20 5.30 -8.84 8.15
C LYS A 20 4.60 -7.92 9.16
N GLU A 21 3.30 -7.72 9.00
CA GLU A 21 2.50 -6.87 9.90
C GLU A 21 2.29 -7.53 11.25
N GLN A 22 2.03 -8.83 11.29
CA GLN A 22 1.91 -9.58 12.55
C GLN A 22 3.22 -9.59 13.33
N ARG A 23 4.36 -9.83 12.67
CA ARG A 23 5.68 -9.72 13.30
C ARG A 23 5.94 -8.33 13.87
N MET A 24 5.54 -7.28 13.13
CA MET A 24 5.66 -5.90 13.60
C MET A 24 4.77 -5.63 14.82
N ALA A 25 3.54 -6.14 14.83
CA ALA A 25 2.63 -6.03 15.98
C ALA A 25 3.23 -6.70 17.22
N SER A 26 3.68 -7.95 17.10
CA SER A 26 4.30 -8.66 18.23
C SER A 26 5.59 -7.98 18.73
N ALA A 27 6.38 -7.37 17.84
CA ALA A 27 7.55 -6.60 18.22
C ALA A 27 7.19 -5.32 19.01
N MET A 28 6.12 -4.62 18.62
CA MET A 28 5.62 -3.46 19.37
C MET A 28 5.08 -3.85 20.73
N ASP A 29 4.33 -4.95 20.82
CA ASP A 29 3.80 -5.47 22.09
C ASP A 29 4.94 -5.84 23.04
N ARG A 30 5.99 -6.49 22.51
CA ARG A 30 7.18 -6.80 23.30
C ARG A 30 7.87 -5.54 23.81
N HIS A 31 8.05 -4.53 22.96
CA HIS A 31 8.63 -3.25 23.37
C HIS A 31 7.81 -2.57 24.49
N ARG A 32 6.48 -2.63 24.39
CA ARG A 32 5.59 -2.12 25.44
C ARG A 32 5.79 -2.85 26.77
N MET A 33 5.80 -4.19 26.75
CA MET A 33 6.06 -5.00 27.93
C MET A 33 7.42 -4.71 28.57
N GLU A 34 8.47 -4.48 27.76
CA GLU A 34 9.80 -4.09 28.26
C GLU A 34 9.79 -2.71 28.95
N GLY A 35 8.93 -1.79 28.52
CA GLY A 35 8.72 -0.49 29.15
C GLY A 35 8.00 -0.57 30.51
N GLU A 36 7.09 -1.53 30.66
CA GLU A 36 6.29 -1.77 31.87
C GLU A 36 7.06 -2.51 32.97
N LYS A 37 8.26 -3.06 32.68
CA LYS A 37 9.08 -3.74 33.69
C LYS A 37 9.58 -2.77 34.78
N PRO A 38 9.31 -3.06 36.07
CA PRO A 38 9.64 -2.16 37.18
C PRO A 38 11.14 -2.13 37.51
N THR A 39 11.88 -3.23 37.31
CA THR A 39 13.34 -3.29 37.59
C THR A 39 14.00 -4.39 36.77
N GLY A 40 15.15 -4.11 36.15
CA GLY A 40 15.96 -5.08 35.40
C GLY A 40 16.48 -4.53 34.06
N PRO A 41 17.43 -5.24 33.42
CA PRO A 41 17.96 -4.87 32.10
C PRO A 41 16.86 -4.96 31.04
N ARG A 42 16.61 -3.85 30.35
CA ARG A 42 15.64 -3.77 29.26
C ARG A 42 16.29 -4.15 27.94
N MET A 43 15.53 -4.86 27.10
CA MET A 43 15.99 -5.11 25.74
C MET A 43 15.98 -3.80 24.93
N SER A 44 17.05 -3.56 24.16
CA SER A 44 17.09 -2.42 23.25
C SER A 44 16.11 -2.63 22.08
N ILE A 45 15.68 -1.53 21.45
CA ILE A 45 14.83 -1.59 20.25
C ILE A 45 15.48 -2.47 19.17
N HIS A 46 16.80 -2.39 19.03
CA HIS A 46 17.55 -3.20 18.08
C HIS A 46 17.52 -4.69 18.42
N ALA A 47 17.67 -5.06 19.69
CA ALA A 47 17.57 -6.46 20.13
C ALA A 47 16.16 -7.03 19.89
N ILE A 48 15.11 -6.25 20.16
CA ILE A 48 13.72 -6.63 19.89
C ILE A 48 13.51 -6.79 18.38
N ALA A 49 13.97 -5.84 17.57
CA ALA A 49 13.83 -5.89 16.12
C ALA A 49 14.47 -7.16 15.52
N THR A 50 15.67 -7.53 15.98
CA THR A 50 16.37 -8.75 15.59
C THR A 50 15.61 -10.00 16.00
N ALA A 51 15.08 -10.06 17.24
CA ALA A 51 14.31 -11.20 17.72
C ALA A 51 13.04 -11.47 16.88
N TYR A 52 12.38 -10.41 16.42
CA TYR A 52 11.16 -10.51 15.62
C TYR A 52 11.40 -10.43 14.10
N SER A 53 12.66 -10.41 13.66
CA SER A 53 13.04 -10.32 12.24
C SER A 53 12.34 -9.16 11.52
N VAL A 54 12.33 -7.98 12.14
CA VAL A 54 11.80 -6.73 11.58
C VAL A 54 12.91 -5.68 11.47
N PRO A 55 12.86 -4.75 10.50
CA PRO A 55 13.87 -3.70 10.40
C PRO A 55 13.82 -2.76 11.62
N PRO A 56 14.95 -2.45 12.27
CA PRO A 56 14.99 -1.60 13.47
C PRO A 56 14.40 -0.21 13.23
N SER A 57 14.73 0.41 12.09
CA SER A 57 14.18 1.71 11.68
C SER A 57 12.67 1.69 11.52
N SER A 58 12.12 0.58 11.02
CA SER A 58 10.67 0.41 10.87
C SER A 58 9.98 0.29 12.23
N LEU A 59 10.56 -0.46 13.16
CA LEU A 59 10.02 -0.58 14.53
C LEU A 59 10.09 0.76 15.25
N GLU A 60 11.21 1.47 15.16
CA GLU A 60 11.38 2.80 15.75
C GLU A 60 10.37 3.81 15.21
N HIS A 61 10.16 3.84 13.89
CA HIS A 61 9.14 4.70 13.28
C HIS A 61 7.73 4.38 13.78
N ARG A 62 7.40 3.10 13.94
CA ARG A 62 6.09 2.66 14.45
C ARG A 62 5.88 3.06 15.91
N ILE A 63 6.90 2.90 16.75
CA ILE A 63 6.87 3.33 18.16
C ILE A 63 6.66 4.85 18.26
N LYS A 64 7.29 5.63 17.37
CA LYS A 64 7.10 7.08 17.24
C LYS A 64 5.74 7.48 16.63
N GLY A 65 4.82 6.53 16.42
CA GLY A 65 3.47 6.79 15.90
C GLY A 65 3.38 6.98 14.38
N ARG A 66 4.45 6.71 13.61
CA ARG A 66 4.34 6.75 12.14
C ARG A 66 3.62 5.50 11.65
N ASN A 67 2.64 5.70 10.78
CA ASN A 67 1.92 4.61 10.13
C ASN A 67 2.79 3.89 9.10
N ALA A 68 2.45 2.61 8.82
CA ALA A 68 2.99 1.94 7.65
C ALA A 68 2.63 2.73 6.38
N VAL A 69 3.57 2.73 5.43
CA VAL A 69 3.34 3.31 4.10
C VAL A 69 2.05 2.74 3.48
N GLY A 70 1.80 1.43 3.57
CA GLY A 70 0.58 0.81 3.04
C GLY A 70 -0.71 1.32 3.69
N VAL A 71 -0.71 1.58 4.99
CA VAL A 71 -1.85 2.16 5.72
C VAL A 71 -2.05 3.62 5.32
N TRP A 72 -0.94 4.37 5.20
CA TRP A 72 -0.95 5.76 4.74
C TRP A 72 -1.46 5.91 3.30
N THR A 73 -1.13 4.95 2.41
CA THR A 73 -1.67 4.91 1.05
C THR A 73 -3.17 4.61 1.06
N ARG A 74 -3.66 3.74 1.95
CA ARG A 74 -5.10 3.45 2.09
C ARG A 74 -5.89 4.67 2.55
N THR A 75 -5.40 5.42 3.54
CA THR A 75 -6.09 6.64 4.02
C THR A 75 -6.18 7.75 2.99
N LYS A 76 -5.31 7.73 1.97
CA LYS A 76 -5.31 8.69 0.86
C LYS A 76 -6.16 8.26 -0.33
N ARG A 77 -6.69 7.03 -0.34
CA ARG A 77 -7.59 6.60 -1.39
C ARG A 77 -8.93 7.29 -1.21
N HIS A 78 -9.30 8.09 -2.20
CA HIS A 78 -10.63 8.68 -2.25
C HIS A 78 -11.67 7.74 -2.86
N LEU A 79 -11.23 6.84 -3.75
CA LEU A 79 -12.08 5.81 -4.35
C LEU A 79 -12.11 4.54 -3.50
N THR A 80 -13.26 3.89 -3.43
CA THR A 80 -13.40 2.52 -2.96
C THR A 80 -12.90 1.53 -4.02
N GLU A 81 -12.65 0.28 -3.65
CA GLU A 81 -12.21 -0.76 -4.61
C GLU A 81 -13.24 -0.97 -5.74
N ALA A 82 -14.54 -0.94 -5.41
CA ALA A 82 -15.61 -1.02 -6.40
C ALA A 82 -15.62 0.18 -7.36
N GLU A 83 -15.41 1.40 -6.83
CA GLU A 83 -15.32 2.63 -7.62
C GLU A 83 -14.08 2.60 -8.55
N GLU A 84 -12.95 2.04 -8.09
CA GLU A 84 -11.75 1.84 -8.92
C GLU A 84 -12.01 0.87 -10.08
N VAL A 85 -12.75 -0.22 -9.87
CA VAL A 85 -13.12 -1.17 -10.94
C VAL A 85 -13.95 -0.48 -12.02
N VAL A 86 -14.93 0.34 -11.63
CA VAL A 86 -15.76 1.10 -12.56
C VAL A 86 -14.93 2.09 -13.37
N LEU A 87 -13.98 2.79 -12.73
CA LEU A 87 -13.07 3.71 -13.41
C LEU A 87 -12.17 2.99 -14.43
N VAL A 88 -11.61 1.83 -14.05
CA VAL A 88 -10.76 1.01 -14.94
C VAL A 88 -11.55 0.49 -16.14
N ASP A 89 -12.78 0.02 -15.92
CA ASP A 89 -13.65 -0.42 -17.02
C ASP A 89 -13.96 0.73 -17.99
N HIS A 90 -14.22 1.93 -17.46
CA HIS A 90 -14.43 3.11 -18.30
C HIS A 90 -13.19 3.44 -19.14
N ILE A 91 -11.99 3.41 -18.55
CA ILE A 91 -10.73 3.64 -19.26
C ILE A 91 -10.51 2.60 -20.38
N LYS A 92 -10.81 1.31 -20.11
CA LYS A 92 -10.75 0.25 -21.12
C LYS A 92 -11.73 0.47 -22.27
N ARG A 93 -12.92 1.01 -21.99
CA ARG A 93 -13.89 1.36 -23.03
C ARG A 93 -13.44 2.55 -23.88
N LEU A 94 -12.79 3.54 -23.28
CA LEU A 94 -12.19 4.67 -24.00
C LEU A 94 -11.07 4.21 -24.92
N SER A 95 -10.21 3.30 -24.44
CA SER A 95 -9.09 2.81 -25.22
C SER A 95 -9.52 2.00 -26.45
N ARG A 96 -10.57 1.18 -26.31
CA ARG A 96 -11.19 0.45 -27.45
C ARG A 96 -11.75 1.37 -28.54
N ARG A 97 -12.02 2.64 -28.23
CA ARG A 97 -12.55 3.65 -29.16
C ARG A 97 -11.44 4.54 -29.75
N ALA A 98 -10.18 4.10 -29.69
CA ALA A 98 -9.00 4.87 -30.09
C ALA A 98 -8.90 6.27 -29.44
N THR A 99 -9.56 6.47 -28.30
CA THR A 99 -9.55 7.74 -27.57
C THR A 99 -8.64 7.57 -26.35
N PRO A 100 -7.44 8.17 -26.34
CA PRO A 100 -6.53 8.03 -25.21
C PRO A 100 -7.14 8.67 -23.96
N ALA A 101 -7.23 7.90 -22.87
CA ALA A 101 -7.67 8.40 -21.59
C ALA A 101 -6.61 9.37 -21.02
N THR A 102 -6.80 10.67 -21.22
CA THR A 102 -5.90 11.68 -20.67
C THR A 102 -6.04 11.76 -19.14
N PRO A 103 -5.00 12.21 -18.40
CA PRO A 103 -5.09 12.37 -16.95
C PRO A 103 -6.25 13.27 -16.50
N ARG A 104 -6.60 14.27 -17.33
CA ARG A 104 -7.74 15.14 -17.11
C ARG A 104 -9.07 14.37 -17.16
N VAL A 105 -9.28 13.57 -18.20
CA VAL A 105 -10.49 12.75 -18.38
C VAL A 105 -10.62 11.72 -17.25
N ILE A 106 -9.52 11.06 -16.89
CA ILE A 106 -9.52 10.10 -15.77
C ILE A 106 -9.93 10.78 -14.46
N ARG A 107 -9.43 11.99 -14.19
CA ARG A 107 -9.82 12.78 -13.01
C ARG A 107 -11.30 13.16 -13.05
N GLU A 108 -11.79 13.65 -14.18
CA GLU A 108 -13.20 14.03 -14.35
C GLU A 108 -14.14 12.82 -14.14
N CYS A 109 -13.80 11.65 -14.68
CA CYS A 109 -14.51 10.40 -14.44
C CYS A 109 -14.46 9.98 -12.96
N ALA A 110 -13.30 10.06 -12.32
CA ALA A 110 -13.15 9.73 -10.91
C ALA A 110 -13.96 10.68 -10.01
N GLU A 111 -13.96 11.98 -10.30
CA GLU A 111 -14.83 12.95 -9.61
C GLU A 111 -16.31 12.62 -9.82
N ALA A 112 -16.72 12.30 -11.04
CA ALA A 112 -18.11 11.92 -11.32
C ALA A 112 -18.55 10.67 -10.53
N ILE A 113 -17.65 9.69 -10.35
CA ILE A 113 -17.92 8.48 -9.55
C ILE A 113 -18.02 8.80 -8.05
N ILE A 114 -17.22 9.75 -7.54
CA ILE A 114 -17.15 10.07 -6.10
C ILE A 114 -18.23 11.07 -5.66
N ARG A 115 -18.65 11.99 -6.54
CA ARG A 115 -19.63 13.05 -6.25
C ARG A 115 -20.92 12.57 -5.58
N PRO A 116 -21.54 11.44 -5.98
CA PRO A 116 -22.71 10.91 -5.30
C PRO A 116 -22.50 10.63 -3.80
N ARG A 117 -21.28 10.28 -3.40
CA ARG A 117 -20.92 9.94 -2.02
C ARG A 117 -20.39 11.12 -1.21
N LYS A 118 -19.63 12.02 -1.83
CA LYS A 118 -18.96 13.13 -1.13
C LYS A 118 -19.59 14.51 -1.34
N GLY A 119 -20.62 14.58 -2.19
CA GLY A 119 -21.30 15.83 -2.54
C GLY A 119 -20.76 16.47 -3.82
N PRO A 120 -21.53 17.43 -4.38
CA PRO A 120 -21.27 18.03 -5.69
C PRO A 120 -19.99 18.88 -5.75
N ASP A 121 -19.55 19.44 -4.62
CA ASP A 121 -18.39 20.32 -4.53
C ASP A 121 -17.05 19.57 -4.37
N PHE A 122 -17.08 18.23 -4.29
CA PHE A 122 -15.87 17.44 -4.14
C PHE A 122 -15.01 17.50 -5.41
N LYS A 123 -13.77 17.98 -5.26
CA LYS A 123 -12.75 18.04 -6.32
C LYS A 123 -11.51 17.23 -5.94
N LEU A 124 -11.04 16.40 -6.85
CA LEU A 124 -9.82 15.63 -6.65
C LEU A 124 -8.62 16.56 -6.78
N GLY A 125 -7.90 16.77 -5.67
CA GLY A 125 -6.64 17.52 -5.66
C GLY A 125 -6.73 19.02 -5.41
N ALA A 126 -7.84 19.54 -4.87
CA ALA A 126 -7.96 20.95 -4.49
C ALA A 126 -6.98 21.37 -3.36
N ASN A 127 -6.46 20.42 -2.60
CA ASN A 127 -5.40 20.67 -1.62
C ASN A 127 -4.04 20.60 -2.34
N ARG A 128 -3.37 21.75 -2.54
CA ARG A 128 -2.07 21.86 -3.25
C ARG A 128 -0.94 20.97 -2.70
N GLY A 129 -1.07 20.38 -1.52
CA GLY A 129 -0.13 19.39 -0.96
C GLY A 129 -0.45 17.91 -1.27
N GLU A 130 -1.67 17.63 -1.74
CA GLU A 130 -2.12 16.26 -2.02
C GLU A 130 -1.84 15.84 -3.45
N LEU A 131 -1.94 16.70 -4.47
CA LEU A 131 -1.60 16.28 -5.85
C LEU A 131 -0.12 15.88 -6.04
N GLN A 132 0.81 16.40 -5.24
CA GLN A 132 2.23 16.01 -5.29
C GLN A 132 2.54 14.75 -4.47
N ARG A 133 1.66 14.32 -3.56
CA ARG A 133 1.90 13.19 -2.64
C ARG A 133 0.78 12.15 -2.60
N CYS A 134 -0.27 12.37 -3.38
CA CYS A 134 -1.23 11.37 -3.77
C CYS A 134 -0.60 10.70 -4.98
N PRO A 135 -0.03 9.50 -4.84
CA PRO A 135 -0.10 8.61 -5.97
C PRO A 135 -1.61 8.51 -6.23
N LEU A 136 -2.10 9.14 -7.28
CA LEU A 136 -3.27 8.58 -7.94
C LEU A 136 -2.98 7.08 -8.00
N PRO A 137 -3.87 6.19 -7.53
CA PRO A 137 -3.62 4.75 -7.56
C PRO A 137 -3.42 4.22 -8.99
N LEU A 138 -3.34 5.10 -10.00
CA LEU A 138 -2.63 4.93 -11.26
C LEU A 138 -1.11 4.64 -11.11
N GLN A 139 -0.54 4.56 -9.92
CA GLN A 139 0.77 3.90 -9.68
C GLN A 139 0.64 2.44 -9.22
N SER A 140 -0.56 1.87 -9.23
CA SER A 140 -0.67 0.42 -9.18
C SER A 140 -0.01 -0.16 -10.42
N ARG A 141 0.69 -1.28 -10.26
CA ARG A 141 1.28 -2.11 -11.32
C ARG A 141 0.35 -2.27 -12.53
N TRP A 142 -0.97 -2.17 -12.29
CA TRP A 142 -2.04 -2.12 -13.29
C TRP A 142 -1.98 -0.97 -14.29
N PHE A 143 -1.58 0.27 -13.94
CA PHE A 143 -1.45 1.35 -14.93
C PHE A 143 -0.23 1.17 -15.82
N GLN A 144 0.90 0.67 -15.27
CA GLN A 144 2.05 0.29 -16.09
C GLN A 144 1.70 -0.89 -17.00
N ILE A 145 0.95 -1.88 -16.51
CA ILE A 145 0.46 -3.02 -17.30
C ILE A 145 -0.54 -2.56 -18.39
N ILE A 146 -1.52 -1.73 -18.05
CA ILE A 146 -2.52 -1.24 -19.01
C ILE A 146 -1.86 -0.30 -20.04
N SER A 147 -0.98 0.61 -19.62
CA SER A 147 -0.22 1.48 -20.53
C SER A 147 0.67 0.65 -21.48
N SER A 148 1.43 -0.33 -20.97
CA SER A 148 2.27 -1.21 -21.80
C SER A 148 1.49 -2.16 -22.72
N LEU A 149 0.30 -2.62 -22.31
CA LEU A 149 -0.60 -3.39 -23.17
C LEU A 149 -1.23 -2.51 -24.26
N LEU A 150 -1.61 -1.28 -23.92
CA LEU A 150 -2.14 -0.31 -24.88
C LEU A 150 -1.10 0.15 -25.90
N THR A 151 0.17 0.25 -25.51
CA THR A 151 1.25 0.58 -26.46
C THR A 151 1.55 -0.60 -27.39
N ARG A 152 1.33 -1.85 -26.94
CA ARG A 152 1.57 -3.06 -27.74
C ARG A 152 0.43 -3.39 -28.70
N GLU A 153 -0.84 -3.15 -28.34
CA GLU A 153 -1.97 -3.35 -29.25
C GLU A 153 -1.94 -2.35 -30.43
N LEU A 154 -1.58 -1.09 -30.18
CA LEU A 154 -1.46 -0.09 -31.25
C LEU A 154 -0.31 -0.40 -32.23
N SER A 155 0.80 -0.98 -31.76
CA SER A 155 1.88 -1.45 -32.66
C SER A 155 1.52 -2.69 -33.46
N LEU A 156 0.65 -3.58 -32.95
CA LEU A 156 0.22 -4.79 -33.66
C LEU A 156 -0.81 -4.48 -34.75
N GLU A 157 -1.75 -3.56 -34.52
CA GLU A 157 -2.71 -3.17 -35.55
C GLU A 157 -2.09 -2.33 -36.68
N MET A 158 -1.08 -1.51 -36.37
CA MET A 158 -0.32 -0.80 -37.41
C MET A 158 0.58 -1.72 -38.28
N MET A 159 0.84 -2.95 -37.84
CA MET A 159 1.70 -3.91 -38.54
C MET A 159 0.91 -4.95 -39.35
N VAL A 160 -0.42 -5.04 -39.16
CA VAL A 160 -1.33 -5.91 -39.92
C VAL A 160 -2.02 -5.17 -41.09
N MET A 161 -1.82 -3.85 -41.21
CA MET A 161 -2.34 -3.03 -42.31
C MET A 161 -1.27 -2.59 -43.34
N SER A 162 -0.14 -3.30 -43.45
CA SER A 162 0.83 -3.18 -44.56
C SER A 162 0.83 -4.43 -45.43
#